data_AF-A0A948Q9D1-F1
#
_entry.id   AF-A0A948Q9D1-F1
#
_cell.length_a   1.000
_cell.length_b   1.000
_cell.length_c   1.000
_cell.angle_alpha   90.00
_cell.angle_beta   90.00
_cell.angle_gamma   90.00
#
_symmetry.space_group_name_H-M   'P 1'
#
loop_
_entity.id
_entity.type
_entity.pdbx_description
1 polymer ?
#
loop_
_entity_poly.entity_id
_entity_poly.type
_entity_poly.pdbx_seq_one_letter_code
_entity_poly.pdbx_strand_id
1 'polypeptide(L)'
;MVSSRLWSPRSTASVLLLLAALFAGTGGAQAASGPLAVTADGPDGVTIETGDLQGRWVARDFPGVAAAFFDYVVPGFSILGEPGGPRTPRTGAWLVVPPGTRPVIEVVSERWESGEGRSLMVEPVPIILPGSDPQGRFVSEILVAPGQALPAGVDVPADAREAFATARGKARGQALSLGEVAWWRGRRVVSVQLVPVLHDAEGRATQVLARGSWRVAFVPDKAAPAQDDPRAAKTTVRGDDRFGGAFLNPGLLAAGVTEATHHGLAGRKSGFSAGGRKAALLADEVRLPVSRTGLKRVTAAQLRDRGFLPATAVAEDEIRLYQRRFLGQAGSGEVIEVEVPIHMVGDGGDF
;
A
#
# COMPACT_ATOMS: atom_id res chain seq x y z
N MET A 1 -14.01 52.38 -18.12
CA MET A 1 -14.37 52.28 -19.55
C MET A 1 -13.40 51.30 -20.22
N VAL A 2 -13.91 50.48 -21.15
CA VAL A 2 -13.26 49.31 -21.81
C VAL A 2 -13.19 48.07 -20.89
N SER A 3 -14.23 47.24 -20.80
CA SER A 3 -14.87 46.36 -21.79
C SER A 3 -14.05 45.12 -22.18
N SER A 4 -14.52 43.99 -21.64
CA SER A 4 -14.65 42.64 -22.21
C SER A 4 -13.72 42.19 -23.34
N ARG A 5 -13.21 40.95 -23.20
CA ARG A 5 -13.47 39.88 -24.17
C ARG A 5 -13.21 38.51 -23.56
N LEU A 6 -14.30 37.76 -23.49
CA LEU A 6 -14.36 36.31 -23.36
C LEU A 6 -13.61 35.66 -24.53
N TRP A 7 -12.87 34.59 -24.26
CA TRP A 7 -12.55 33.61 -25.29
C TRP A 7 -12.72 32.20 -24.72
N SER A 8 -13.73 31.51 -25.23
CA SER A 8 -13.86 30.06 -25.19
C SER A 8 -13.45 29.51 -26.56
N PRO A 9 -12.86 28.30 -26.57
CA PRO A 9 -13.14 27.37 -27.64
C PRO A 9 -13.85 26.14 -27.05
N ARG A 10 -15.08 25.93 -27.51
CA ARG A 10 -15.69 24.61 -27.55
C ARG A 10 -14.88 23.77 -28.53
N SER A 11 -14.49 22.57 -28.12
CA SER A 11 -14.23 21.46 -29.04
C SER A 11 -14.67 20.18 -28.34
N THR A 12 -15.89 19.80 -28.70
CA THR A 12 -16.46 18.47 -28.60
C THR A 12 -15.52 17.43 -29.19
N ALA A 13 -15.01 16.54 -28.36
CA ALA A 13 -14.56 15.22 -28.78
C ALA A 13 -15.23 14.20 -27.86
N SER A 14 -16.19 13.49 -28.44
CA SER A 14 -16.83 12.32 -27.85
C SER A 14 -15.77 11.30 -27.47
N VAL A 15 -15.60 11.06 -26.17
CA VAL A 15 -14.93 9.84 -25.68
C VAL A 15 -15.99 9.02 -24.98
N LEU A 16 -16.58 8.13 -25.77
CA LEU A 16 -17.30 6.96 -25.32
C LEU A 16 -16.26 6.06 -24.65
N LEU A 17 -16.35 5.84 -23.34
CA LEU A 17 -15.65 4.74 -22.71
C LEU A 17 -16.50 4.16 -21.58
N LEU A 18 -16.73 2.86 -21.72
CA LEU A 18 -17.60 1.98 -20.97
C LEU A 18 -17.45 2.16 -19.46
N LEU A 19 -18.54 2.57 -18.81
CA LEU A 19 -18.90 2.06 -17.49
C LEU A 19 -19.35 0.61 -17.66
N ALA A 20 -18.55 -0.32 -17.15
CA ALA A 20 -19.01 -1.68 -16.89
C ALA A 20 -18.66 -2.06 -15.45
N ALA A 21 -19.68 -2.66 -14.82
CA ALA A 21 -19.65 -3.41 -13.55
C ALA A 21 -19.79 -2.61 -12.25
N LEU A 22 -20.97 -2.01 -12.02
CA LEU A 22 -21.55 -1.92 -10.67
C LEU A 22 -23.08 -2.05 -10.76
N PHE A 23 -23.58 -3.24 -11.06
CA PHE A 23 -24.90 -3.67 -10.60
C PHE A 23 -24.87 -5.16 -10.25
N ALA A 24 -25.55 -5.45 -9.14
CA ALA A 24 -25.62 -6.73 -8.48
C ALA A 24 -26.07 -7.87 -9.41
N GLY A 25 -25.25 -8.89 -9.48
CA GLY A 25 -25.62 -10.23 -9.91
C GLY A 25 -24.81 -11.21 -9.06
N THR A 26 -25.50 -12.09 -8.36
CA THR A 26 -24.91 -13.30 -7.79
C THR A 26 -24.35 -14.14 -8.93
N GLY A 27 -23.08 -13.95 -9.26
CA GLY A 27 -22.38 -14.64 -10.33
C GLY A 27 -20.89 -14.40 -10.17
N GLY A 28 -20.13 -15.50 -10.16
CA GLY A 28 -18.67 -15.65 -10.14
C GLY A 28 -17.84 -14.42 -9.80
N ALA A 29 -17.03 -14.51 -8.74
CA ALA A 29 -15.94 -13.58 -8.44
C ALA A 29 -15.15 -13.28 -9.72
N GLN A 30 -15.45 -12.16 -10.39
CA GLN A 30 -14.57 -11.60 -11.40
C GLN A 30 -13.37 -11.10 -10.62
N ALA A 31 -12.32 -11.92 -10.58
CA ALA A 31 -11.02 -11.54 -10.08
C ALA A 31 -10.69 -10.19 -10.70
N ALA A 32 -10.45 -9.18 -9.86
CA ALA A 32 -9.98 -7.90 -10.32
C ALA A 32 -8.79 -8.18 -11.26
N SER A 33 -8.86 -7.69 -12.50
CA SER A 33 -7.82 -7.86 -13.51
C SER A 33 -6.62 -7.00 -13.17
N GLY A 34 -6.02 -7.25 -12.00
CA GLY A 34 -4.76 -6.67 -11.59
C GLY A 34 -3.62 -7.33 -12.36
N PRO A 35 -2.44 -6.69 -12.37
CA PRO A 35 -1.24 -7.26 -13.01
C PRO A 35 -0.78 -8.58 -12.37
N LEU A 36 -1.27 -8.91 -11.16
CA LEU A 36 -1.05 -10.17 -10.46
C LEU A 36 -2.31 -11.03 -10.59
N ALA A 37 -2.20 -12.16 -11.28
CA ALA A 37 -3.25 -13.15 -11.40
C ALA A 37 -2.94 -14.34 -10.49
N VAL A 38 -3.94 -14.81 -9.73
CA VAL A 38 -3.83 -16.05 -8.97
C VAL A 38 -4.32 -17.19 -9.84
N THR A 39 -3.45 -18.13 -10.16
CA THR A 39 -3.77 -19.28 -11.01
C THR A 39 -4.02 -20.56 -10.21
N ALA A 40 -3.56 -20.61 -8.96
CA ALA A 40 -3.91 -21.64 -7.99
C ALA A 40 -3.96 -21.04 -6.58
N ASP A 41 -4.97 -21.42 -5.80
CA ASP A 41 -5.15 -21.04 -4.40
C ASP A 41 -5.53 -22.29 -3.60
N GLY A 42 -4.79 -22.59 -2.53
CA GLY A 42 -4.99 -23.78 -1.73
C GLY A 42 -4.32 -23.69 -0.35
N PRO A 43 -4.52 -24.71 0.51
CA PRO A 43 -4.00 -24.73 1.87
C PRO A 43 -2.46 -24.76 1.93
N ASP A 44 -1.80 -25.27 0.89
CA ASP A 44 -0.34 -25.42 0.83
C ASP A 44 0.35 -24.23 0.16
N GLY A 45 -0.40 -23.30 -0.43
CA GLY A 45 0.16 -22.13 -1.08
C GLY A 45 -0.72 -21.50 -2.14
N VAL A 46 -0.21 -20.38 -2.68
CA VAL A 46 -0.83 -19.60 -3.74
C VAL A 46 0.15 -19.48 -4.90
N THR A 47 -0.29 -19.80 -6.12
CA THR A 47 0.49 -19.55 -7.34
C THR A 47 0.04 -18.22 -7.94
N ILE A 48 1.00 -17.33 -8.14
CA ILE A 48 0.81 -15.97 -8.64
C ILE A 48 1.56 -15.87 -9.97
N GLU A 49 0.91 -15.32 -10.98
CA GLU A 49 1.51 -15.07 -12.29
C GLU A 49 1.26 -13.64 -12.73
N THR A 50 2.16 -13.12 -13.56
CA THR A 50 1.90 -11.91 -14.34
C THR A 50 1.69 -12.31 -15.79
N GLY A 51 0.71 -11.69 -16.46
CA GLY A 51 0.69 -11.68 -17.91
C GLY A 51 1.92 -10.97 -18.50
N ASP A 52 1.96 -10.85 -19.83
CA ASP A 52 3.02 -10.09 -20.50
C ASP A 52 2.95 -8.61 -20.08
N LEU A 53 3.98 -8.15 -19.36
CA LEU A 53 4.05 -6.78 -18.84
C LEU A 53 4.43 -5.83 -19.98
N GLN A 54 3.46 -5.06 -20.45
CA GLN A 54 3.63 -4.05 -21.50
C GLN A 54 4.19 -2.75 -20.93
N GLY A 55 5.44 -2.78 -20.48
CA GLY A 55 6.12 -1.60 -19.94
C GLY A 55 6.77 -0.73 -21.02
N ARG A 56 6.88 0.57 -20.76
CA ARG A 56 7.56 1.53 -21.65
C ARG A 56 8.42 2.52 -20.89
N TRP A 57 9.52 2.94 -21.52
CA TRP A 57 10.40 3.98 -21.00
C TRP A 57 9.86 5.37 -21.33
N VAL A 58 9.79 6.24 -20.33
CA VAL A 58 9.39 7.64 -20.49
C VAL A 58 10.53 8.52 -19.97
N ALA A 59 11.13 9.30 -20.87
CA ALA A 59 12.16 10.26 -20.50
C ALA A 59 11.57 11.36 -19.59
N ARG A 60 12.35 11.77 -18.60
CA ARG A 60 12.04 12.81 -17.64
C ARG A 60 13.18 13.81 -17.58
N ASP A 61 12.81 15.08 -17.47
CA ASP A 61 13.78 16.14 -17.26
C ASP A 61 14.26 16.11 -15.82
N PHE A 62 15.58 16.18 -15.65
CA PHE A 62 16.23 16.34 -14.36
C PHE A 62 16.85 17.74 -14.30
N PRO A 63 16.31 18.66 -13.47
CA PRO A 63 16.79 20.03 -13.44
C PRO A 63 18.30 20.13 -13.18
N GLY A 64 19.02 20.85 -14.04
CA GLY A 64 20.46 21.09 -13.88
C GLY A 64 21.36 19.92 -14.25
N VAL A 65 20.83 18.82 -14.80
CA VAL A 65 21.63 17.66 -15.25
C VAL A 65 21.35 17.39 -16.72
N ALA A 66 22.40 17.34 -17.54
CA ALA A 66 22.27 17.11 -18.99
C ALA A 66 21.99 15.64 -19.37
N ALA A 67 22.15 14.70 -18.43
CA ALA A 67 21.86 13.29 -18.66
C ALA A 67 20.34 13.03 -18.70
N ALA A 68 19.92 12.09 -19.54
CA ALA A 68 18.53 11.65 -19.61
C ALA A 68 18.20 10.69 -18.46
N PHE A 69 17.08 10.93 -17.79
CA PHE A 69 16.52 10.05 -16.76
C PHE A 69 15.19 9.46 -17.23
N PHE A 70 14.85 8.28 -16.74
CA PHE A 70 13.70 7.54 -17.23
C PHE A 70 12.82 7.00 -16.10
N ASP A 71 11.51 7.13 -16.30
CA ASP A 71 10.52 6.30 -15.61
C ASP A 71 10.24 5.06 -16.48
N TYR A 72 10.20 3.87 -15.89
CA TYR A 72 9.61 2.69 -16.53
C TYR A 72 8.13 2.59 -16.12
N VAL A 73 7.23 2.79 -17.08
CA VAL A 73 5.79 2.85 -16.85
C VAL A 73 5.15 1.51 -17.24
N VAL A 74 4.52 0.84 -16.28
CA VAL A 74 3.74 -0.38 -16.50
C VAL A 74 2.27 -0.12 -16.13
N PRO A 75 1.29 -0.42 -17.00
CA PRO A 75 -0.13 -0.22 -16.67
C PRO A 75 -0.53 -0.94 -15.37
N GLY A 76 -1.22 -0.24 -14.47
CA GLY A 76 -1.66 -0.78 -13.18
C GLY A 76 -0.59 -0.75 -12.07
N PHE A 77 0.59 -0.18 -12.32
CA PHE A 77 1.65 0.00 -11.32
C PHE A 77 1.74 1.48 -10.91
N SER A 78 2.14 1.70 -9.66
CA SER A 78 2.53 3.02 -9.15
C SER A 78 4.05 3.16 -9.21
N ILE A 79 4.55 4.31 -9.67
CA ILE A 79 5.99 4.55 -9.80
C ILE A 79 6.49 5.26 -8.54
N LEU A 80 7.24 4.53 -7.72
CA LEU A 80 7.63 4.92 -6.37
C LEU A 80 9.10 4.57 -6.11
N GLY A 81 9.80 5.41 -5.35
CA GLY A 81 11.11 5.13 -4.77
C GLY A 81 11.18 5.51 -3.29
N GLU A 82 12.31 5.20 -2.66
CA GLU A 82 12.66 5.84 -1.39
C GLU A 82 13.26 7.23 -1.68
N PRO A 83 13.15 8.24 -0.79
CA PRO A 83 13.72 9.57 -0.99
C PRO A 83 15.16 9.55 -1.55
N GLY A 84 15.35 10.12 -2.74
CA GLY A 84 16.62 10.16 -3.48
C GLY A 84 17.07 8.85 -4.12
N GLY A 85 16.28 7.78 -3.98
CA GLY A 85 16.51 6.49 -4.59
C GLY A 85 15.81 6.33 -5.94
N PRO A 86 16.16 5.28 -6.70
CA PRO A 86 15.54 5.01 -7.99
C PRO A 86 14.03 4.77 -7.87
N ARG A 87 13.26 5.42 -8.73
CA ARG A 87 11.83 5.19 -8.87
C ARG A 87 11.61 3.96 -9.73
N THR A 88 10.86 3.01 -9.20
CA THR A 88 10.49 1.80 -9.92
C THR A 88 8.97 1.64 -9.91
N PRO A 89 8.38 1.07 -10.97
CA PRO A 89 6.97 0.67 -10.92
C PRO A 89 6.81 -0.42 -9.85
N ARG A 90 5.78 -0.29 -9.03
CA ARG A 90 5.44 -1.24 -7.97
C ARG A 90 3.94 -1.50 -7.99
N THR A 91 3.57 -2.74 -7.71
CA THR A 91 2.20 -3.14 -7.42
C THR A 91 2.22 -4.14 -6.28
N GLY A 92 1.09 -4.32 -5.62
CA GLY A 92 1.02 -5.24 -4.51
C GLY A 92 -0.40 -5.54 -4.08
N ALA A 93 -0.51 -6.55 -3.25
CA ALA A 93 -1.77 -7.03 -2.69
C ALA A 93 -1.50 -7.66 -1.32
N TRP A 94 -2.57 -8.02 -0.62
CA TRP A 94 -2.46 -8.75 0.64
C TRP A 94 -2.67 -10.24 0.41
N LEU A 95 -2.03 -11.04 1.24
CA LEU A 95 -2.21 -12.48 1.27
C LEU A 95 -2.51 -12.91 2.71
N VAL A 96 -3.52 -13.75 2.89
CA VAL A 96 -3.82 -14.37 4.17
C VAL A 96 -2.91 -15.57 4.36
N VAL A 97 -2.29 -15.67 5.53
CA VAL A 97 -1.40 -16.78 5.90
C VAL A 97 -2.19 -17.76 6.78
N PRO A 98 -2.28 -19.05 6.40
CA PRO A 98 -2.93 -20.06 7.23
C PRO A 98 -2.30 -20.17 8.62
N PRO A 99 -3.10 -20.44 9.66
CA PRO A 99 -2.61 -20.75 11.00
C PRO A 99 -1.51 -21.82 11.04
N GLY A 100 -0.54 -21.64 11.94
CA GLY A 100 0.60 -22.54 12.11
C GLY A 100 1.59 -22.61 10.93
N THR A 101 1.41 -21.82 9.87
CA THR A 101 2.32 -21.77 8.71
C THR A 101 3.07 -20.45 8.59
N ARG A 102 4.12 -20.38 7.77
CA ARG A 102 4.76 -19.13 7.33
C ARG A 102 4.84 -19.11 5.81
N PRO A 103 4.67 -17.94 5.18
CA PRO A 103 4.76 -17.83 3.74
C PRO A 103 6.23 -17.83 3.29
N VAL A 104 6.54 -18.58 2.24
CA VAL A 104 7.86 -18.60 1.59
C VAL A 104 7.66 -18.45 0.09
N ILE A 105 8.43 -17.55 -0.54
CA ILE A 105 8.40 -17.41 -2.01
C ILE A 105 9.32 -18.44 -2.63
N GLU A 106 8.78 -19.14 -3.62
CA GLU A 106 9.51 -19.97 -4.58
C GLU A 106 9.35 -19.34 -5.96
N VAL A 107 10.48 -18.99 -6.59
CA VAL A 107 10.47 -18.50 -7.97
C VAL A 107 10.30 -19.70 -8.91
N VAL A 108 9.16 -19.79 -9.59
CA VAL A 108 8.90 -20.86 -10.57
C VAL A 108 9.54 -20.48 -11.90
N SER A 109 9.28 -19.27 -12.39
CA SER A 109 9.97 -18.72 -13.56
C SER A 109 9.94 -17.19 -13.56
N GLU A 110 11.00 -16.57 -14.06
CA GLU A 110 11.02 -15.15 -14.39
C GLU A 110 11.70 -14.98 -15.75
N ARG A 111 11.08 -14.22 -16.64
CA ARG A 111 11.68 -13.83 -17.91
C ARG A 111 12.04 -12.35 -17.84
N TRP A 112 13.33 -12.10 -17.87
CA TRP A 112 13.90 -10.77 -17.82
C TRP A 112 14.37 -10.34 -19.21
N GLU A 113 14.16 -9.07 -19.52
CA GLU A 113 14.71 -8.38 -20.69
C GLU A 113 15.73 -7.33 -20.23
N SER A 114 16.57 -6.86 -21.15
CA SER A 114 17.58 -5.85 -20.84
C SER A 114 16.94 -4.51 -20.47
N GLY A 115 17.40 -3.90 -19.37
CA GLY A 115 17.07 -2.52 -19.04
C GLY A 115 17.89 -1.49 -19.84
N GLU A 116 18.90 -1.96 -20.61
CA GLU A 116 19.87 -1.17 -21.38
C GLU A 116 20.69 -0.16 -20.56
N GLY A 117 20.77 -0.33 -19.24
CA GLY A 117 21.55 0.56 -18.37
C GLY A 117 20.98 1.97 -18.28
N ARG A 118 19.67 2.15 -18.54
CA ARG A 118 19.00 3.46 -18.48
C ARG A 118 19.00 3.98 -17.04
N SER A 119 19.45 5.22 -16.85
CA SER A 119 19.40 5.89 -15.54
C SER A 119 17.94 6.11 -15.12
N LEU A 120 17.54 5.49 -14.02
CA LEU A 120 16.19 5.65 -13.49
C LEU A 120 16.03 7.03 -12.88
N MET A 121 14.85 7.62 -13.07
CA MET A 121 14.44 8.81 -12.32
C MET A 121 14.50 8.53 -10.82
N VAL A 122 14.80 9.54 -10.01
CA VAL A 122 14.87 9.40 -8.55
C VAL A 122 13.64 9.97 -7.86
N GLU A 123 13.28 9.40 -6.72
CA GLU A 123 12.20 9.91 -5.89
C GLU A 123 12.65 11.25 -5.28
N PRO A 124 11.80 12.29 -5.31
CA PRO A 124 12.13 13.56 -4.66
C PRO A 124 12.44 13.39 -3.17
N VAL A 125 13.38 14.19 -2.68
CA VAL A 125 13.72 14.26 -1.26
C VAL A 125 12.85 15.35 -0.63
N PRO A 126 12.04 15.04 0.40
CA PRO A 126 11.27 16.04 1.11
C PRO A 126 12.21 16.96 1.90
N ILE A 127 11.91 18.26 1.89
CA ILE A 127 12.68 19.29 2.60
C ILE A 127 11.76 20.12 3.50
N ILE A 128 12.26 20.54 4.65
CA ILE A 128 11.54 21.42 5.58
C ILE A 128 11.86 22.86 5.18
N LEU A 129 10.82 23.65 4.89
CA LEU A 129 11.01 25.05 4.53
C LEU A 129 11.36 25.91 5.76
N PRO A 130 12.22 26.93 5.62
CA PRO A 130 12.48 27.91 6.68
C PRO A 130 11.17 28.54 7.18
N GLY A 131 11.01 28.62 8.50
CA GLY A 131 9.77 29.13 9.13
C GLY A 131 8.67 28.07 9.31
N SER A 132 8.95 26.79 8.98
CA SER A 132 8.08 25.69 9.36
C SER A 132 7.96 25.56 10.86
N ASP A 133 6.77 25.21 11.34
CA ASP A 133 6.58 24.83 12.73
C ASP A 133 7.40 23.56 13.07
N PRO A 134 7.64 23.27 14.36
CA PRO A 134 8.32 22.04 14.79
C PRO A 134 7.62 20.74 14.36
N GLN A 135 6.43 20.84 13.77
CA GLN A 135 5.61 19.73 13.30
C GLN A 135 5.72 19.52 11.79
N GLY A 136 6.55 20.33 11.09
CA GLY A 136 6.89 20.13 9.69
C GLY A 136 5.75 20.43 8.72
N ARG A 137 4.88 21.40 9.01
CA ARG A 137 3.71 21.69 8.15
C ARG A 137 4.03 22.22 6.74
N PHE A 138 5.26 22.61 6.43
CA PHE A 138 5.65 23.07 5.10
C PHE A 138 6.81 22.24 4.56
N VAL A 139 6.45 21.09 4.01
CA VAL A 139 7.38 20.23 3.27
C VAL A 139 7.34 20.64 1.80
N SER A 140 8.50 20.96 1.22
CA SER A 140 8.69 21.03 -0.23
C SER A 140 9.52 19.82 -0.68
N GLU A 141 9.86 19.74 -1.96
CA GLU A 141 10.59 18.61 -2.52
C GLU A 141 11.75 19.12 -3.38
N ILE A 142 12.88 18.42 -3.32
CA ILE A 142 14.02 18.65 -4.21
C ILE A 142 14.38 17.36 -4.92
N LEU A 143 14.87 17.49 -6.15
CA LEU A 143 15.50 16.39 -6.86
C LEU A 143 17.01 16.46 -6.62
N VAL A 144 17.60 15.33 -6.21
CA VAL A 144 19.04 15.18 -5.98
C VAL A 144 19.55 14.08 -6.89
N ALA A 145 20.48 14.39 -7.79
CA ALA A 145 20.88 13.41 -8.79
C ALA A 145 21.64 12.24 -8.14
N PRO A 146 21.61 11.04 -8.75
CA PRO A 146 22.41 9.91 -8.28
C PRO A 146 23.88 10.34 -8.12
N GLY A 147 24.48 9.96 -6.99
CA GLY A 147 25.87 10.33 -6.68
C GLY A 147 26.02 11.68 -5.96
N GLN A 148 25.10 12.63 -6.11
CA GLN A 148 25.19 13.93 -5.46
C GLN A 148 24.89 13.87 -3.95
N ALA A 149 25.50 14.79 -3.20
CA ALA A 149 25.17 15.02 -1.80
C ALA A 149 23.93 15.92 -1.69
N LEU A 150 23.25 15.88 -0.53
CA LEU A 150 22.21 16.85 -0.22
C LEU A 150 22.78 18.28 -0.30
N PRO A 151 22.05 19.25 -0.90
CA PRO A 151 22.50 20.64 -0.93
C PRO A 151 22.71 21.19 0.48
N ALA A 152 23.76 22.00 0.66
CA ALA A 152 24.06 22.62 1.94
C ALA A 152 22.93 23.57 2.38
N GLY A 153 22.64 23.59 3.69
CA GLY A 153 21.62 24.49 4.27
C GLY A 153 20.18 24.05 4.08
N VAL A 154 19.92 22.90 3.44
CA VAL A 154 18.60 22.30 3.34
C VAL A 154 18.34 21.44 4.57
N ASP A 155 17.22 21.68 5.26
CA ASP A 155 16.77 20.79 6.31
C ASP A 155 15.89 19.68 5.74
N VAL A 156 16.20 18.45 6.12
CA VAL A 156 15.56 17.23 5.60
C VAL A 156 15.06 16.43 6.80
N PRO A 157 13.80 15.96 6.80
CA PRO A 157 13.26 15.11 7.85
C PRO A 157 14.20 13.93 8.14
N ALA A 158 14.40 13.59 9.42
CA ALA A 158 15.40 12.60 9.85
C ALA A 158 15.27 11.25 9.12
N ASP A 159 14.04 10.83 8.93
CA ASP A 159 13.63 9.67 8.16
C ASP A 159 13.99 9.73 6.67
N ALA A 160 13.75 10.85 6.02
CA ALA A 160 14.10 11.04 4.63
C ALA A 160 15.62 11.11 4.45
N ARG A 161 16.33 11.63 5.45
CA ARG A 161 17.80 11.64 5.49
C ARG A 161 18.38 10.23 5.63
N GLU A 162 17.79 9.40 6.49
CA GLU A 162 18.16 7.99 6.62
C GLU A 162 17.87 7.21 5.34
N ALA A 163 16.69 7.40 4.75
CA ALA A 163 16.34 6.80 3.47
C ALA A 163 17.32 7.22 2.36
N PHE A 164 17.62 8.52 2.24
CA PHE A 164 18.58 9.05 1.28
C PHE A 164 19.98 8.43 1.44
N ALA A 165 20.44 8.24 2.68
CA ALA A 165 21.74 7.64 2.96
C ALA A 165 21.81 6.16 2.53
N THR A 166 20.68 5.45 2.54
CA THR A 166 20.59 4.02 2.19
C THR A 166 20.03 3.76 0.78
N ALA A 167 19.61 4.81 0.07
CA ALA A 167 18.92 4.74 -1.23
C ALA A 167 19.74 4.10 -2.36
N ARG A 168 21.07 4.01 -2.22
CA ARG A 168 21.99 3.50 -3.26
C ARG A 168 22.15 1.97 -3.25
N GLY A 169 21.15 1.25 -2.76
CA GLY A 169 21.14 -0.20 -2.75
C GLY A 169 20.93 -0.78 -4.15
N LYS A 170 21.65 -1.86 -4.47
CA LYS A 170 21.31 -2.69 -5.64
C LYS A 170 19.93 -3.33 -5.43
N ALA A 171 19.13 -3.40 -6.49
CA ALA A 171 17.85 -4.12 -6.44
C ALA A 171 18.07 -5.59 -6.04
N ARG A 172 17.11 -6.15 -5.29
CA ARG A 172 17.09 -7.59 -4.97
C ARG A 172 16.85 -8.38 -6.27
N GLY A 173 17.52 -9.52 -6.45
CA GLY A 173 17.50 -10.29 -7.71
C GLY A 173 16.18 -11.01 -8.04
N GLN A 174 15.08 -10.73 -7.35
CA GLN A 174 13.76 -11.33 -7.58
C GLN A 174 12.72 -10.22 -7.71
N ALA A 175 11.73 -10.38 -8.60
CA ALA A 175 10.73 -9.32 -8.81
C ALA A 175 9.67 -9.28 -7.71
N LEU A 176 9.30 -10.45 -7.18
CA LEU A 176 8.26 -10.60 -6.17
C LEU A 176 8.89 -10.74 -4.78
N SER A 177 8.31 -10.04 -3.80
CA SER A 177 8.77 -10.05 -2.41
C SER A 177 7.60 -10.10 -1.44
N LEU A 178 7.85 -10.64 -0.26
CA LEU A 178 6.93 -10.61 0.87
C LEU A 178 7.40 -9.57 1.87
N GLY A 179 6.45 -8.84 2.44
CA GLY A 179 6.68 -8.02 3.62
C GLY A 179 6.79 -8.86 4.89
N GLU A 180 6.80 -8.17 6.03
CA GLU A 180 6.69 -8.83 7.33
C GLU A 180 5.27 -9.36 7.55
N VAL A 181 5.17 -10.44 8.34
CA VAL A 181 3.87 -10.97 8.76
C VAL A 181 3.23 -9.99 9.74
N ALA A 182 2.06 -9.49 9.37
CA ALA A 182 1.23 -8.60 10.17
C ALA A 182 -0.04 -9.33 10.63
N TRP A 183 -0.81 -8.65 11.48
CA TRP A 183 -2.09 -9.16 12.00
C TRP A 183 -3.27 -8.36 11.44
N TRP A 184 -4.31 -9.07 11.05
CA TRP A 184 -5.57 -8.50 10.63
C TRP A 184 -6.72 -9.34 11.15
N ARG A 185 -7.48 -8.78 12.10
CA ARG A 185 -8.72 -9.40 12.64
C ARG A 185 -8.55 -10.87 13.04
N GLY A 186 -7.50 -11.19 13.82
CA GLY A 186 -7.23 -12.54 14.31
C GLY A 186 -6.57 -13.49 13.30
N ARG A 187 -6.15 -12.97 12.13
CA ARG A 187 -5.41 -13.72 11.12
C ARG A 187 -4.06 -13.09 10.86
N ARG A 188 -3.11 -13.93 10.46
CA ARG A 188 -1.83 -13.47 9.92
C ARG A 188 -2.01 -13.11 8.45
N VAL A 189 -1.44 -11.98 8.07
CA VAL A 189 -1.46 -11.47 6.69
C VAL A 189 -0.07 -10.99 6.31
N VAL A 190 0.25 -11.04 5.03
CA VAL A 190 1.52 -10.55 4.49
C VAL A 190 1.27 -9.72 3.25
N SER A 191 2.04 -8.64 3.07
CA SER A 191 2.01 -7.89 1.81
C SER A 191 2.83 -8.63 0.76
N VAL A 192 2.28 -8.75 -0.44
CA VAL A 192 2.99 -9.22 -1.63
C VAL A 192 3.29 -7.99 -2.48
N GLN A 193 4.55 -7.81 -2.87
CA GLN A 193 4.98 -6.69 -3.70
C GLN A 193 5.74 -7.19 -4.93
N LEU A 194 5.32 -6.72 -6.10
CA LEU A 194 5.99 -6.94 -7.38
C LEU A 194 6.68 -5.65 -7.84
N VAL A 195 7.97 -5.76 -8.14
CA VAL A 195 8.82 -4.70 -8.70
C VAL A 195 9.47 -5.24 -9.98
N PRO A 196 8.97 -4.89 -11.18
CA PRO A 196 9.40 -5.49 -12.44
C PRO A 196 10.65 -4.81 -13.02
N VAL A 197 11.45 -4.12 -12.21
CA VAL A 197 12.68 -3.44 -12.64
C VAL A 197 13.80 -3.73 -11.65
N LEU A 198 14.90 -4.30 -12.15
CA LEU A 198 16.15 -4.44 -11.42
C LEU A 198 17.10 -3.30 -11.81
N HIS A 199 17.85 -2.82 -10.84
CA HIS A 199 18.85 -1.77 -11.04
C HIS A 199 20.14 -2.05 -10.27
N ASP A 200 21.23 -1.43 -10.73
CA ASP A 200 22.52 -1.42 -10.04
C ASP A 200 22.55 -0.41 -8.88
N ALA A 201 23.71 -0.28 -8.23
CA ALA A 201 23.92 0.64 -7.11
C ALA A 201 23.90 2.11 -7.54
N GLU A 202 24.11 2.39 -8.82
CA GLU A 202 24.03 3.73 -9.41
C GLU A 202 22.59 4.10 -9.85
N GLY A 203 21.63 3.19 -9.70
CA GLY A 203 20.24 3.40 -10.11
C GLY A 203 20.02 3.24 -11.61
N ARG A 204 20.90 2.55 -12.32
CA ARG A 204 20.69 2.21 -13.73
C ARG A 204 19.93 0.90 -13.84
N ALA A 205 18.88 0.89 -14.65
CA ALA A 205 18.08 -0.31 -14.91
C ALA A 205 18.92 -1.37 -15.64
N THR A 206 19.13 -2.51 -14.97
CA THR A 206 19.86 -3.64 -15.55
C THR A 206 18.90 -4.56 -16.30
N GLN A 207 17.72 -4.80 -15.75
CA GLN A 207 16.72 -5.70 -16.31
C GLN A 207 15.30 -5.22 -16.04
N VAL A 208 14.38 -5.57 -16.96
CA VAL A 208 12.93 -5.38 -16.79
C VAL A 208 12.21 -6.71 -16.92
N LEU A 209 11.24 -6.97 -16.05
CA LEU A 209 10.50 -8.22 -16.06
C LEU A 209 9.48 -8.19 -17.18
N ALA A 210 9.56 -9.14 -18.12
CA ALA A 210 8.54 -9.32 -19.16
C ALA A 210 7.37 -10.16 -18.65
N ARG A 211 7.65 -11.22 -17.87
CA ARG A 211 6.66 -12.10 -17.24
C ARG A 211 7.30 -12.87 -16.08
N GLY A 212 6.50 -13.29 -15.10
CA GLY A 212 6.93 -14.19 -14.05
C GLY A 212 5.80 -15.03 -13.47
N SER A 213 6.20 -16.13 -12.81
CA SER A 213 5.35 -17.06 -12.08
C SER A 213 6.07 -17.43 -10.78
N TRP A 214 5.36 -17.30 -9.67
CA TRP A 214 5.86 -17.55 -8.32
C TRP A 214 4.86 -18.40 -7.56
N ARG A 215 5.37 -19.22 -6.64
CA ARG A 215 4.56 -19.90 -5.65
C ARG A 215 4.87 -19.31 -4.27
N VAL A 216 3.85 -18.84 -3.58
CA VAL A 216 3.93 -18.54 -2.15
C VAL A 216 3.52 -19.82 -1.41
N ALA A 217 4.50 -20.61 -0.97
CA ALA A 217 4.27 -21.84 -0.23
C ALA A 217 3.98 -21.53 1.25
N PHE A 218 3.02 -22.22 1.84
CA PHE A 218 2.74 -22.17 3.28
C PHE A 218 3.41 -23.35 3.96
N VAL A 219 4.55 -23.10 4.59
CA VAL A 219 5.33 -24.14 5.26
C VAL A 219 5.09 -24.09 6.77
N PRO A 220 5.16 -25.21 7.50
CA PRO A 220 5.00 -25.21 8.95
C PRO A 220 5.93 -24.19 9.63
N ASP A 221 5.35 -23.37 10.51
CA ASP A 221 6.07 -22.35 11.26
C ASP A 221 6.27 -22.82 12.70
N LYS A 222 7.48 -23.32 12.98
CA LYS A 222 7.86 -23.75 14.33
C LYS A 222 7.95 -22.58 15.33
N ALA A 223 8.03 -21.35 14.84
CA ALA A 223 8.07 -20.13 15.64
C ALA A 223 6.72 -19.41 15.66
N ALA A 224 5.64 -20.05 15.18
CA ALA A 224 4.31 -19.48 15.20
C ALA A 224 3.98 -18.97 16.62
N PRO A 225 3.38 -17.77 16.73
CA PRO A 225 3.15 -17.14 18.01
C PRO A 225 2.41 -18.09 18.95
N ALA A 226 2.89 -18.16 20.19
CA ALA A 226 2.28 -18.98 21.22
C ALA A 226 0.80 -18.60 21.39
N GLN A 227 0.03 -19.56 21.88
CA GLN A 227 -1.42 -19.50 22.16
C GLN A 227 -1.88 -18.24 22.93
N ASP A 228 -0.96 -17.49 23.53
CA ASP A 228 -1.21 -16.31 24.36
C ASP A 228 -1.00 -14.95 23.65
N ASP A 229 -0.75 -14.89 22.32
CA ASP A 229 -0.70 -13.60 21.61
C ASP A 229 -2.10 -12.94 21.61
N PRO A 230 -2.31 -11.77 22.26
CA PRO A 230 -3.61 -11.10 22.31
C PRO A 230 -4.16 -10.78 20.90
N ARG A 231 -3.29 -10.67 19.89
CA ARG A 231 -3.69 -10.45 18.48
C ARG A 231 -4.36 -11.66 17.85
N ALA A 232 -4.10 -12.86 18.39
CA ALA A 232 -4.73 -14.10 17.97
C ALA A 232 -6.14 -14.28 18.55
N ALA A 233 -6.51 -13.53 19.60
CA ALA A 233 -7.69 -13.78 20.43
C ALA A 233 -9.05 -13.59 19.74
N LYS A 234 -9.09 -13.00 18.53
CA LYS A 234 -10.34 -12.80 17.81
C LYS A 234 -10.86 -14.12 17.21
N THR A 235 -12.06 -14.50 17.63
CA THR A 235 -12.75 -15.73 17.21
C THR A 235 -13.86 -15.49 16.18
N THR A 236 -14.28 -14.22 15.96
CA THR A 236 -15.40 -13.91 15.06
C THR A 236 -14.90 -13.41 13.70
N VAL A 237 -15.48 -13.98 12.64
CA VAL A 237 -15.15 -13.68 11.23
C VAL A 237 -16.26 -12.93 10.49
N ARG A 238 -17.24 -12.40 11.24
CA ARG A 238 -18.43 -11.77 10.69
C ARG A 238 -18.05 -10.51 9.90
N GLY A 239 -18.46 -10.47 8.63
CA GLY A 239 -18.23 -9.34 7.73
C GLY A 239 -16.81 -9.26 7.17
N ASP A 240 -16.02 -10.33 7.24
CA ASP A 240 -14.69 -10.38 6.66
C ASP A 240 -14.71 -10.63 5.14
N ASP A 241 -15.76 -11.31 4.66
CA ASP A 241 -16.05 -11.59 3.25
C ASP A 241 -16.11 -10.33 2.38
N ARG A 242 -16.63 -9.22 2.92
CA ARG A 242 -16.68 -7.92 2.22
C ARG A 242 -15.28 -7.37 1.86
N PHE A 243 -14.23 -7.89 2.49
CA PHE A 243 -12.84 -7.49 2.23
C PHE A 243 -12.12 -8.45 1.28
N GLY A 244 -12.78 -9.48 0.75
CA GLY A 244 -12.16 -10.47 -0.14
C GLY A 244 -11.39 -9.84 -1.31
N GLY A 245 -11.89 -8.74 -1.87
CA GLY A 245 -11.24 -8.02 -2.96
C GLY A 245 -9.88 -7.38 -2.62
N ALA A 246 -9.51 -7.27 -1.34
CA ALA A 246 -8.20 -6.77 -0.92
C ALA A 246 -7.10 -7.86 -0.88
N PHE A 247 -7.50 -9.14 -0.96
CA PHE A 247 -6.60 -10.28 -0.78
C PHE A 247 -6.49 -11.11 -2.06
N LEU A 248 -5.31 -11.67 -2.30
CA LEU A 248 -5.05 -12.58 -3.42
C LEU A 248 -5.75 -13.94 -3.24
N ASN A 249 -5.92 -14.38 -2.00
CA ASN A 249 -6.52 -15.67 -1.63
C ASN A 249 -7.77 -15.50 -0.76
N PRO A 250 -8.85 -14.90 -1.29
CA PRO A 250 -10.07 -14.63 -0.52
C PRO A 250 -10.74 -15.92 -0.01
N GLY A 251 -10.44 -17.09 -0.60
CA GLY A 251 -10.93 -18.38 -0.13
C GLY A 251 -10.54 -18.67 1.32
N LEU A 252 -9.33 -18.28 1.74
CA LEU A 252 -8.88 -18.44 3.13
C LEU A 252 -9.61 -17.50 4.11
N LEU A 253 -10.10 -16.35 3.65
CA LEU A 253 -10.96 -15.50 4.48
C LEU A 253 -12.31 -16.18 4.72
N ALA A 254 -12.90 -16.71 3.65
CA ALA A 254 -14.21 -17.36 3.66
C ALA A 254 -14.22 -18.65 4.50
N ALA A 255 -13.09 -19.36 4.58
CA ALA A 255 -12.94 -20.55 5.42
C ALA A 255 -13.13 -20.25 6.93
N GLY A 256 -13.03 -18.98 7.34
CA GLY A 256 -13.39 -18.55 8.70
C GLY A 256 -12.43 -19.03 9.80
N VAL A 257 -11.27 -19.57 9.43
CA VAL A 257 -10.27 -20.05 10.39
C VAL A 257 -9.42 -18.87 10.86
N THR A 258 -9.50 -18.54 12.14
CA THR A 258 -8.57 -17.61 12.82
C THR A 258 -7.51 -18.38 13.60
N GLU A 259 -6.45 -17.70 14.02
CA GLU A 259 -5.42 -18.31 14.88
C GLU A 259 -6.05 -18.86 16.18
N ALA A 260 -6.94 -18.09 16.83
CA ALA A 260 -7.65 -18.59 18.02
C ALA A 260 -8.45 -19.86 17.75
N THR A 261 -9.19 -19.93 16.64
CA THR A 261 -9.97 -21.13 16.30
C THR A 261 -9.06 -22.32 16.04
N HIS A 262 -7.95 -22.12 15.32
CA HIS A 262 -6.95 -23.16 15.06
C HIS A 262 -6.31 -23.70 16.36
N HIS A 263 -6.01 -22.83 17.32
CA HIS A 263 -5.47 -23.23 18.63
C HIS A 263 -6.53 -23.71 19.63
N GLY A 264 -7.78 -23.92 19.21
CA GLY A 264 -8.85 -24.42 20.10
C GLY A 264 -9.28 -23.43 21.19
N LEU A 265 -8.98 -22.13 21.02
CA LEU A 265 -9.38 -21.06 21.93
C LEU A 265 -10.83 -20.60 21.72
N ALA A 266 -11.51 -21.14 20.69
CA ALA A 266 -12.92 -20.92 20.41
C ALA A 266 -13.80 -21.52 21.54
N GLY A 267 -14.01 -20.75 22.60
CA GLY A 267 -14.82 -21.18 23.74
C GLY A 267 -14.73 -20.28 24.97
N ARG A 268 -13.65 -19.50 25.11
CA ARG A 268 -13.63 -18.38 26.07
C ARG A 268 -14.49 -17.26 25.51
N LYS A 269 -15.78 -17.25 25.86
CA LYS A 269 -16.66 -16.10 25.65
C LYS A 269 -15.98 -14.88 26.27
N SER A 270 -15.44 -13.98 25.44
CA SER A 270 -15.22 -12.62 25.90
C SER A 270 -16.60 -12.09 26.29
N GLY A 271 -16.77 -11.71 27.56
CA GLY A 271 -18.03 -11.26 28.12
C GLY A 271 -18.43 -9.87 27.62
N PHE A 272 -18.41 -9.65 26.31
CA PHE A 272 -18.74 -8.36 25.70
C PHE A 272 -20.17 -8.37 25.16
N SER A 273 -20.99 -7.52 25.76
CA SER A 273 -22.38 -7.24 25.36
C SER A 273 -22.38 -6.36 24.13
N ALA A 274 -23.02 -6.82 23.05
CA ALA A 274 -23.20 -6.04 21.82
C ALA A 274 -24.26 -4.94 22.04
N GLY A 275 -23.80 -3.76 22.46
CA GLY A 275 -24.60 -2.54 22.45
C GLY A 275 -24.66 -1.94 21.04
N GLY A 276 -25.75 -2.20 20.32
CA GLY A 276 -25.96 -1.59 19.00
C GLY A 276 -26.22 -0.09 19.08
N ARG A 277 -25.30 0.71 18.53
CA ARG A 277 -25.61 2.07 18.07
C ARG A 277 -25.00 2.31 16.69
N LYS A 278 -25.85 2.72 15.74
CA LYS A 278 -25.45 3.30 14.47
C LYS A 278 -24.85 4.67 14.75
N ALA A 279 -23.53 4.81 14.65
CA ALA A 279 -22.88 6.11 14.66
C ALA A 279 -23.18 6.83 13.34
N ALA A 280 -23.83 7.99 13.42
CA ALA A 280 -23.94 8.93 12.31
C ALA A 280 -22.61 9.68 12.18
N LEU A 281 -21.88 9.44 11.09
CA LEU A 281 -20.62 10.10 10.75
C LEU A 281 -20.92 11.50 10.16
N LEU A 282 -20.95 12.52 11.02
CA LEU A 282 -20.98 13.94 10.64
C LEU A 282 -20.12 14.75 11.63
N ALA A 283 -18.88 14.33 11.88
CA ALA A 283 -17.94 15.04 12.76
C ALA A 283 -16.87 15.81 11.96
N ASP A 284 -16.31 16.84 12.58
CA ASP A 284 -15.28 17.73 12.04
C ASP A 284 -14.09 16.96 11.43
N GLU A 285 -13.76 17.30 10.19
CA GLU A 285 -12.69 16.63 9.44
C GLU A 285 -11.34 17.28 9.68
N VAL A 286 -10.32 16.47 9.98
CA VAL A 286 -8.93 16.92 9.95
C VAL A 286 -8.06 15.99 9.14
N ARG A 287 -7.20 16.63 8.34
CA ARG A 287 -6.28 15.97 7.42
C ARG A 287 -5.04 15.52 8.18
N LEU A 288 -4.80 14.22 8.20
CA LEU A 288 -3.51 13.65 8.63
C LEU A 288 -2.55 13.69 7.44
N PRO A 289 -1.47 14.50 7.49
CA PRO A 289 -0.46 14.47 6.44
C PRO A 289 0.27 13.12 6.48
N VAL A 290 0.04 12.31 5.46
CA VAL A 290 0.75 11.06 5.23
C VAL A 290 1.85 11.36 4.22
N SER A 291 3.04 11.69 4.73
CA SER A 291 4.18 12.06 3.91
C SER A 291 4.90 10.88 3.24
N ARG A 292 4.54 9.63 3.58
CA ARG A 292 5.09 8.40 2.97
C ARG A 292 4.06 7.28 2.97
N THR A 293 4.15 6.36 2.01
CA THR A 293 3.49 5.06 2.10
C THR A 293 4.22 4.16 3.10
N GLY A 294 3.62 3.93 4.27
CA GLY A 294 4.20 3.11 5.34
C GLY A 294 3.36 3.14 6.62
N LEU A 295 3.80 2.46 7.68
CA LEU A 295 3.12 2.47 8.97
C LEU A 295 3.25 3.86 9.64
N LYS A 296 2.15 4.61 9.68
CA LYS A 296 2.08 5.89 10.42
C LYS A 296 1.51 5.62 11.81
N ARG A 297 2.33 5.83 12.85
CA ARG A 297 1.85 5.76 14.24
C ARG A 297 1.05 7.01 14.59
N VAL A 298 -0.16 6.81 15.04
CA VAL A 298 -1.03 7.83 15.63
C VAL A 298 -1.39 7.35 17.04
N THR A 299 -1.27 8.21 18.04
CA THR A 299 -1.59 7.87 19.44
C THR A 299 -2.98 8.38 19.84
N ALA A 300 -3.64 7.70 20.78
CA ALA A 300 -4.92 8.15 21.32
C ALA A 300 -4.84 9.54 21.94
N ALA A 301 -3.75 9.85 22.65
CA ALA A 301 -3.50 11.20 23.18
C ALA A 301 -3.49 12.27 22.08
N GLN A 302 -2.77 12.04 20.98
CA GLN A 302 -2.76 12.95 19.83
C GLN A 302 -4.13 13.13 19.18
N LEU A 303 -4.99 12.09 19.20
CA LEU A 303 -6.35 12.18 18.69
C LEU A 303 -7.26 12.95 19.65
N ARG A 304 -7.12 12.75 20.97
CA ARG A 304 -7.85 13.49 22.01
C ARG A 304 -7.48 14.97 22.06
N ASP A 305 -6.18 15.29 22.03
CA ASP A 305 -5.68 16.67 22.02
C ASP A 305 -6.21 17.47 20.82
N ARG A 306 -6.60 16.76 19.75
CA ARG A 306 -7.16 17.35 18.53
C ARG A 306 -8.68 17.20 18.43
N GLY A 307 -9.34 16.67 19.46
CA GLY A 307 -10.80 16.52 19.53
C GLY A 307 -11.40 15.38 18.71
N PHE A 308 -10.61 14.43 18.18
CA PHE A 308 -11.12 13.29 17.40
C PHE A 308 -11.57 12.11 18.22
N LEU A 309 -11.08 12.01 19.45
CA LEU A 309 -11.56 11.03 20.42
C LEU A 309 -12.21 11.78 21.58
N PRO A 310 -13.35 11.29 22.09
CA PRO A 310 -13.91 11.82 23.33
C PRO A 310 -12.90 11.63 24.48
N ALA A 311 -13.07 12.41 25.54
CA ALA A 311 -12.28 12.24 26.76
C ALA A 311 -12.57 10.92 27.49
N THR A 312 -13.65 10.24 27.12
CA THR A 312 -14.03 8.91 27.60
C THR A 312 -13.30 7.82 26.83
N ALA A 313 -13.13 6.67 27.46
CA ALA A 313 -12.50 5.53 26.81
C ALA A 313 -13.31 5.06 25.59
N VAL A 314 -12.63 4.70 24.50
CA VAL A 314 -13.25 4.23 23.25
C VAL A 314 -12.79 2.81 22.97
N ALA A 315 -13.72 1.91 22.65
CA ALA A 315 -13.36 0.54 22.35
C ALA A 315 -12.64 0.44 20.99
N GLU A 316 -11.67 -0.46 20.86
CA GLU A 316 -10.90 -0.66 19.62
C GLU A 316 -11.80 -0.85 18.39
N ASP A 317 -12.88 -1.62 18.55
CA ASP A 317 -13.80 -1.95 17.48
C ASP A 317 -14.75 -0.82 17.08
N GLU A 318 -14.76 0.29 17.82
CA GLU A 318 -15.46 1.53 17.48
C GLU A 318 -14.61 2.45 16.60
N ILE A 319 -13.29 2.23 16.54
CA ILE A 319 -12.39 3.05 15.75
C ILE A 319 -12.42 2.59 14.29
N ARG A 320 -12.64 3.54 13.38
CA ARG A 320 -12.71 3.34 11.93
C ARG A 320 -11.88 4.43 11.26
N LEU A 321 -11.08 4.04 10.27
CA LEU A 321 -10.35 4.99 9.43
C LEU A 321 -10.93 4.92 8.01
N TYR A 322 -11.34 6.07 7.49
CA TYR A 322 -11.84 6.20 6.14
C TYR A 322 -10.85 7.04 5.32
N GLN A 323 -10.41 6.51 4.18
CA GLN A 323 -9.67 7.25 3.18
C GLN A 323 -10.66 7.80 2.15
N ARG A 324 -10.67 9.13 1.99
CA ARG A 324 -11.38 9.79 0.88
C ARG A 324 -10.58 9.66 -0.41
N ARG A 325 -11.18 9.09 -1.45
CA ARG A 325 -10.63 9.02 -2.80
C ARG A 325 -11.47 9.89 -3.73
N PHE A 326 -10.81 10.75 -4.48
CA PHE A 326 -11.47 11.59 -5.48
C PHE A 326 -11.67 10.76 -6.75
N LEU A 327 -12.91 10.67 -7.24
CA LEU A 327 -13.26 9.85 -8.41
C LEU A 327 -13.15 10.61 -9.76
N GLY A 328 -12.61 11.82 -9.77
CA GLY A 328 -12.42 12.62 -10.99
C GLY A 328 -11.11 13.39 -11.04
N GLN A 329 -10.96 14.26 -12.05
CA GLN A 329 -9.87 15.25 -12.06
C GLN A 329 -9.90 16.08 -10.78
N ALA A 330 -8.71 16.43 -10.28
CA ALA A 330 -8.55 17.21 -9.06
C ALA A 330 -9.49 18.44 -9.07
N GLY A 331 -10.47 18.46 -8.15
CA GLY A 331 -11.47 19.54 -8.04
C GLY A 331 -12.91 19.19 -8.42
N SER A 332 -13.21 17.97 -8.91
CA SER A 332 -14.59 17.59 -9.28
C SER A 332 -15.57 17.46 -8.10
N GLY A 333 -15.06 17.45 -6.86
CA GLY A 333 -15.88 17.35 -5.64
C GLY A 333 -16.49 15.97 -5.39
N GLU A 334 -16.40 15.05 -6.34
CA GLU A 334 -16.92 13.69 -6.19
C GLU A 334 -15.91 12.82 -5.43
N VAL A 335 -16.32 12.39 -4.23
CA VAL A 335 -15.47 11.66 -3.29
C VAL A 335 -16.17 10.36 -2.90
N ILE A 336 -15.41 9.27 -2.89
CA ILE A 336 -15.82 8.05 -2.18
C ILE A 336 -15.01 7.89 -0.91
N GLU A 337 -15.67 7.39 0.11
CA GLU A 337 -15.05 7.02 1.38
C GLU A 337 -14.79 5.52 1.37
N VAL A 338 -13.52 5.16 1.48
CA VAL A 338 -13.06 3.76 1.55
C VAL A 338 -12.58 3.52 2.97
N GLU A 339 -13.23 2.62 3.69
CA GLU A 339 -12.72 2.14 4.97
C GLU A 339 -11.35 1.48 4.74
N VAL A 340 -10.30 2.00 5.37
CA VAL A 340 -8.95 1.47 5.25
C VAL A 340 -8.59 0.64 6.48
N PRO A 341 -7.84 -0.46 6.32
CA PRO A 341 -7.38 -1.24 7.45
C PRO A 341 -6.53 -0.40 8.40
N ILE A 342 -6.84 -0.45 9.70
CA ILE A 342 -5.99 0.09 10.76
C ILE A 342 -5.36 -1.06 11.54
N HIS A 343 -4.06 -0.96 11.78
CA HIS A 343 -3.36 -1.80 12.74
C HIS A 343 -3.22 -1.01 14.04
N MET A 344 -3.95 -1.41 15.07
CA MET A 344 -3.89 -0.78 16.38
C MET A 344 -2.84 -1.50 17.22
N VAL A 345 -1.97 -0.75 17.89
CA VAL A 345 -0.88 -1.30 18.71
C VAL A 345 -1.25 -1.10 20.18
N GLY A 346 -1.64 -2.18 20.87
CA GLY A 346 -2.08 -2.20 22.28
C GLY A 346 -2.66 -3.55 22.69
N ASP A 347 -3.16 -3.64 23.94
CA ASP A 347 -3.57 -4.89 24.60
C ASP A 347 -4.99 -5.38 24.20
N GLY A 348 -5.61 -4.75 23.20
CA GLY A 348 -6.93 -5.16 22.68
C GLY A 348 -8.13 -4.73 23.54
N GLY A 349 -8.00 -3.64 24.31
CA GLY A 349 -9.01 -3.13 25.23
C GLY A 349 -9.53 -1.73 24.87
N ASP A 350 -9.78 -0.91 25.91
CA ASP A 350 -10.27 0.46 25.75
C ASP A 350 -9.10 1.47 25.60
N PHE A 351 -9.29 2.50 24.77
CA PHE A 351 -8.31 3.55 24.45
C PHE A 351 -8.46 4.84 25.26
#